data_AF-A0A2P6V346-F1
#
_entry.id   AF-A0A2P6V346-F1
#
_cell.length_a   1.000
_cell.length_b   1.000
_cell.length_c   1.000
_cell.angle_alpha   90.00
_cell.angle_beta   90.00
_cell.angle_gamma   90.00
#
_symmetry.space_group_name_H-M   'P 1'
#
loop_
_entity.id
_entity.type
_entity.pdbx_description
1 polymer ?
#
loop_
_entity_poly.entity_id
_entity_poly.type
_entity_poly.pdbx_seq_one_letter_code
_entity_poly.pdbx_strand_id
1 'polypeptide(L)'
;MASRLLLRSAGARLAAGAACSSDGAAAAAPAAAAAAAASSSPSLGPVLLPAWQLGAASGPAAASVRPYWAAAAAAQGTAAQLAAAERHAAPAAVQQQQRRRAAQAALPPSSLQHTVDRMLLMDTLETSKQLEALGLTREQAEGMTRHLTMLLCNNSEKLGELFASKVALEKSILEQEAKHAGFKAEVTKSQELQVATFTRDTERLQINLEKIRSEIRYEIDKLTASQRLDLNLEKGRMRDELQALRDKSNELEIKMDKEVNSLKAAMEQSKNDTVKYVLGLMLALMTAGLGAARLLMH
;
A
#
# COMPACT_ATOMS: atom_id res chain seq x y z
N MET A 1 -4.45 -57.08 -39.04
CA MET A 1 -4.87 -55.72 -39.41
C MET A 1 -3.82 -54.76 -38.85
N ALA A 2 -2.71 -54.46 -39.54
CA ALA A 2 -2.60 -53.44 -40.60
C ALA A 2 -3.21 -52.10 -40.16
N SER A 3 -2.55 -50.94 -40.11
CA SER A 3 -1.25 -50.49 -40.58
C SER A 3 -0.93 -49.12 -39.95
N ARG A 4 0.36 -48.87 -39.70
CA ARG A 4 1.16 -47.64 -39.96
C ARG A 4 0.42 -46.28 -40.05
N LEU A 5 0.93 -45.27 -39.32
CA LEU A 5 1.66 -44.16 -39.95
C LEU A 5 2.42 -43.29 -38.91
N LEU A 6 3.71 -43.16 -39.20
CA LEU A 6 4.71 -42.29 -38.59
C LEU A 6 4.82 -40.97 -39.37
N LEU A 7 5.61 -40.06 -38.78
CA LEU A 7 6.28 -38.85 -39.31
C LEU A 7 5.53 -37.52 -39.12
N ARG A 8 6.16 -36.35 -38.91
CA ARG A 8 7.51 -35.83 -38.55
C ARG A 8 7.52 -34.37 -39.06
N SER A 9 8.34 -33.51 -38.45
CA SER A 9 8.75 -32.15 -38.90
C SER A 9 7.75 -31.03 -38.62
N ALA A 10 8.10 -29.77 -38.31
CA ALA A 10 9.33 -28.96 -38.28
C ALA A 10 9.08 -27.81 -37.25
N GLY A 11 10.01 -27.18 -36.54
CA GLY A 11 11.28 -26.62 -36.98
C GLY A 11 11.11 -25.18 -37.48
N ALA A 12 11.10 -24.17 -36.59
CA ALA A 12 11.32 -22.76 -36.96
C ALA A 12 11.91 -21.96 -35.79
N ARG A 13 13.25 -21.97 -35.73
CA ARG A 13 14.05 -20.88 -35.16
C ARG A 13 14.08 -19.75 -36.19
N LEU A 14 13.90 -18.50 -35.76
CA LEU A 14 14.38 -17.35 -36.50
C LEU A 14 14.98 -16.35 -35.52
N ALA A 15 16.31 -16.37 -35.49
CA ALA A 15 17.14 -15.28 -35.02
C ALA A 15 17.28 -14.29 -36.17
N ALA A 16 17.12 -13.00 -35.89
CA ALA A 16 17.65 -11.93 -36.71
C ALA A 16 18.29 -10.93 -35.75
N GLY A 17 19.62 -10.94 -35.72
CA GLY A 17 20.40 -9.87 -35.14
C GLY A 17 20.60 -8.77 -36.17
N ALA A 18 20.58 -7.53 -35.70
CA ALA A 18 21.28 -6.42 -36.33
C ALA A 18 21.84 -5.55 -35.20
N ALA A 19 23.15 -5.65 -35.02
CA ALA A 19 23.94 -4.71 -34.25
C ALA A 19 24.20 -3.48 -35.12
N CYS A 20 24.09 -2.28 -34.56
CA CYS A 20 24.98 -1.16 -34.86
C CYS A 20 25.09 -0.25 -33.64
N SER A 21 26.34 -0.09 -33.23
CA SER A 21 26.95 0.79 -32.25
C SER A 21 26.63 2.27 -32.43
N SER A 22 26.56 3.02 -31.33
CA SER A 22 27.46 4.16 -31.05
C SER A 22 26.97 4.95 -29.83
N ASP A 23 27.91 5.25 -28.93
CA ASP A 23 27.99 6.44 -28.06
C ASP A 23 26.87 6.65 -27.02
N GLY A 24 27.09 7.00 -25.75
CA GLY A 24 28.18 7.70 -25.12
C GLY A 24 27.56 8.66 -24.10
N ALA A 25 27.91 8.46 -22.82
CA ALA A 25 27.99 9.48 -21.75
C ALA A 25 26.75 10.27 -21.24
N ALA A 26 26.79 10.42 -19.90
CA ALA A 26 26.32 11.54 -19.06
C ALA A 26 24.80 11.75 -18.92
N ALA A 27 24.20 11.57 -17.74
CA ALA A 27 24.32 12.42 -16.55
C ALA A 27 23.97 13.89 -16.83
N ALA A 28 22.79 14.34 -16.39
CA ALA A 28 22.57 15.60 -15.66
C ALA A 28 21.07 15.92 -15.54
N ALA A 29 20.69 16.37 -14.35
CA ALA A 29 19.45 17.09 -14.07
C ALA A 29 19.35 18.39 -14.90
N PRO A 30 18.20 19.09 -14.82
CA PRO A 30 18.32 20.51 -14.58
C PRO A 30 17.39 21.05 -13.48
N ALA A 31 17.98 21.90 -12.66
CA ALA A 31 17.34 22.96 -11.91
C ALA A 31 17.71 24.30 -12.58
N ALA A 32 16.73 25.19 -12.77
CA ALA A 32 16.87 26.67 -12.90
C ALA A 32 15.45 27.23 -13.21
N ALA A 33 14.82 28.04 -12.36
CA ALA A 33 15.10 29.44 -12.02
C ALA A 33 14.46 30.47 -13.00
N ALA A 34 13.39 31.10 -12.48
CA ALA A 34 13.00 32.53 -12.51
C ALA A 34 13.32 33.47 -13.70
N ALA A 35 12.28 34.15 -14.19
CA ALA A 35 12.16 35.62 -14.46
C ALA A 35 10.75 35.88 -15.07
N ALA A 36 9.82 36.61 -14.45
CA ALA A 36 9.69 38.07 -14.29
C ALA A 36 9.39 38.84 -15.59
N ALA A 37 8.15 39.33 -15.73
CA ALA A 37 7.77 40.52 -16.52
C ALA A 37 6.43 41.09 -16.01
N ALA A 38 6.33 42.41 -15.99
CA ALA A 38 5.40 43.24 -15.23
C ALA A 38 4.40 44.02 -16.11
N SER A 39 3.32 44.55 -15.50
CA SER A 39 2.59 45.79 -15.87
C SER A 39 1.54 46.11 -14.78
N SER A 40 1.76 47.11 -13.91
CA SER A 40 1.26 48.53 -13.96
C SER A 40 -0.26 48.65 -13.63
N SER A 41 -0.81 49.40 -12.66
CA SER A 41 -0.50 50.72 -12.03
C SER A 41 -1.39 50.91 -10.74
N PRO A 42 -1.57 52.11 -10.12
CA PRO A 42 -0.65 52.72 -9.16
C PRO A 42 -1.28 53.22 -7.81
N SER A 43 -0.39 53.33 -6.81
CA SER A 43 -0.26 54.35 -5.74
C SER A 43 -1.47 55.01 -5.04
N LEU A 44 -1.48 54.94 -3.70
CA LEU A 44 -1.41 56.11 -2.80
C LEU A 44 -0.79 55.68 -1.45
N GLY A 45 0.13 56.51 -0.94
CA GLY A 45 1.09 56.22 0.13
C GLY A 45 0.60 56.40 1.58
N PRO A 46 1.53 56.34 2.56
CA PRO A 46 1.31 55.70 3.85
C PRO A 46 1.15 56.68 5.02
N VAL A 47 0.49 56.23 6.10
CA VAL A 47 0.54 56.88 7.42
C VAL A 47 1.31 55.97 8.38
N LEU A 48 2.50 56.44 8.74
CA LEU A 48 3.32 56.01 9.88
C LEU A 48 2.59 56.30 11.18
N LEU A 49 2.65 55.37 12.15
CA LEU A 49 2.72 55.61 13.60
C LEU A 49 3.17 54.27 14.27
N PRO A 50 3.78 54.29 15.47
CA PRO A 50 5.12 53.75 15.64
C PRO A 50 5.18 52.48 16.50
N ALA A 51 6.26 51.73 16.28
CA ALA A 51 6.74 50.66 17.13
C ALA A 51 7.20 51.20 18.49
N TRP A 52 6.50 50.84 19.56
CA TRP A 52 7.06 50.76 20.90
C TRP A 52 6.14 49.87 21.76
N GLN A 53 6.78 48.92 22.46
CA GLN A 53 6.29 48.12 23.59
C GLN A 53 5.44 46.90 23.25
N LEU A 54 5.59 45.73 23.86
CA LEU A 54 6.59 45.06 24.71
C LEU A 54 5.92 43.70 24.99
N GLY A 55 6.69 42.62 25.10
CA GLY A 55 6.19 41.42 25.80
C GLY A 55 6.23 40.15 24.99
N ALA A 56 7.35 39.45 25.14
CA ALA A 56 7.41 38.02 24.93
C ALA A 56 6.32 37.32 25.76
N ALA A 57 5.47 36.55 25.10
CA ALA A 57 4.63 35.54 25.72
C ALA A 57 4.67 34.28 24.85
N SER A 58 5.27 33.24 25.42
CA SER A 58 5.30 31.88 24.93
C SER A 58 3.90 31.26 24.82
N GLY A 59 3.60 30.61 23.70
CA GLY A 59 2.44 29.73 23.52
C GLY A 59 2.54 28.92 22.22
N PRO A 60 2.37 27.58 22.25
CA PRO A 60 2.53 26.72 21.08
C PRO A 60 1.20 26.55 20.34
N ALA A 61 1.21 26.47 19.01
CA ALA A 61 0.35 25.61 18.17
C ALA A 61 0.14 26.19 16.76
N ALA A 62 0.65 25.49 15.76
CA ALA A 62 0.04 25.40 14.44
C ALA A 62 0.60 24.15 13.73
N ALA A 63 0.14 22.97 14.17
CA ALA A 63 0.38 21.74 13.43
C ALA A 63 -0.45 21.77 12.14
N SER A 64 0.23 21.87 11.00
CA SER A 64 -0.38 21.72 9.68
C SER A 64 -0.92 20.29 9.53
N VAL A 65 -2.25 20.15 9.46
CA VAL A 65 -2.91 18.87 9.19
C VAL A 65 -2.60 18.45 7.75
N ARG A 66 -1.69 17.48 7.59
CA ARG A 66 -1.46 16.79 6.31
C ARG A 66 -2.58 15.77 6.10
N PRO A 67 -3.20 15.71 4.90
CA PRO A 67 -4.28 14.76 4.65
C PRO A 67 -3.75 13.32 4.56
N TYR A 68 -4.48 12.40 5.20
CA TYR A 68 -4.14 10.99 5.46
C TYR A 68 -3.83 10.14 4.21
N TRP A 69 -4.31 10.55 3.02
CA TRP A 69 -4.12 9.79 1.78
C TRP A 69 -2.68 9.82 1.23
N ALA A 70 -1.86 10.80 1.62
CA ALA A 70 -0.47 10.87 1.18
C ALA A 70 0.42 9.76 1.77
N ALA A 71 0.02 9.14 2.89
CA ALA A 71 0.72 8.00 3.48
C ALA A 71 0.35 6.65 2.82
N ALA A 72 -0.84 6.55 2.22
CA ALA A 72 -1.31 5.30 1.60
C ALA A 72 -0.58 4.96 0.29
N ALA A 73 -0.15 5.97 -0.47
CA ALA A 73 0.62 5.76 -1.70
C ALA A 73 2.05 5.26 -1.44
N ALA A 74 2.67 5.65 -0.33
CA ALA A 74 3.99 5.17 0.09
C ALA A 74 3.96 3.73 0.63
N ALA A 75 2.84 3.30 1.23
CA ALA A 75 2.67 1.95 1.77
C ALA A 75 2.41 0.88 0.69
N GLN A 76 1.85 1.26 -0.46
CA GLN A 76 1.61 0.33 -1.57
C GLN A 76 2.91 -0.09 -2.30
N GLY A 77 3.91 0.78 -2.32
CA GLY A 77 5.22 0.48 -2.91
C GLY A 77 6.05 -0.52 -2.11
N THR A 78 5.97 -0.47 -0.79
CA THR A 78 6.73 -1.37 0.11
C THR A 78 6.12 -2.76 0.24
N ALA A 79 4.78 -2.87 0.18
CA ALA A 79 4.10 -4.18 0.19
C ALA A 79 4.38 -5.00 -1.08
N ALA A 80 4.45 -4.35 -2.25
CA ALA A 80 4.80 -5.01 -3.51
C ALA A 80 6.27 -5.47 -3.54
N GLN A 81 7.19 -4.72 -2.91
CA GLN A 81 8.60 -5.08 -2.80
C GLN A 81 8.85 -6.24 -1.82
N LEU A 82 8.11 -6.32 -0.72
CA LEU A 82 8.18 -7.45 0.22
C LEU A 82 7.55 -8.72 -0.37
N ALA A 83 6.43 -8.60 -1.10
CA ALA A 83 5.81 -9.73 -1.81
C ALA A 83 6.69 -10.27 -2.96
N ALA A 84 7.55 -9.44 -3.57
CA ALA A 84 8.54 -9.87 -4.55
C ALA A 84 9.77 -10.54 -3.90
N ALA A 85 10.18 -10.09 -2.69
CA ALA A 85 11.28 -10.68 -1.94
C ALA A 85 10.92 -12.07 -1.36
N GLU A 86 9.67 -12.29 -0.94
CA GLU A 86 9.23 -13.58 -0.37
C GLU A 86 9.09 -14.70 -1.41
N ARG A 87 8.84 -14.37 -2.68
CA ARG A 87 8.69 -15.38 -3.74
C ARG A 87 10.01 -16.04 -4.16
N HIS A 88 11.17 -15.53 -3.74
CA HIS A 88 12.49 -16.04 -4.19
C HIS A 88 13.42 -16.48 -3.04
N ALA A 89 13.08 -16.22 -1.77
CA ALA A 89 13.94 -16.55 -0.64
C ALA A 89 13.76 -17.98 -0.08
N ALA A 90 12.59 -18.60 -0.29
CA ALA A 90 12.25 -19.89 0.33
C ALA A 90 12.79 -21.18 -0.36
N PRO A 91 12.95 -21.29 -1.70
CA PRO A 91 13.36 -22.55 -2.31
C PRO A 91 14.87 -22.83 -2.18
N ALA A 92 15.72 -21.79 -2.06
CA ALA A 92 17.17 -21.97 -2.03
C ALA A 92 17.66 -22.64 -0.72
N ALA A 93 17.13 -22.23 0.44
CA ALA A 93 17.54 -22.77 1.73
C ALA A 93 17.12 -24.25 1.90
N VAL A 94 15.89 -24.60 1.49
CA VAL A 94 15.39 -25.98 1.54
C VAL A 94 16.14 -26.87 0.54
N GLN A 95 16.43 -26.37 -0.65
CA GLN A 95 17.16 -27.12 -1.67
C GLN A 95 18.64 -27.31 -1.33
N GLN A 96 19.25 -26.35 -0.64
CA GLN A 96 20.62 -26.47 -0.13
C GLN A 96 20.72 -27.43 1.07
N GLN A 97 19.70 -27.45 1.93
CA GLN A 97 19.57 -28.44 3.02
C GLN A 97 19.37 -29.87 2.46
N GLN A 98 18.56 -30.03 1.42
CA GLN A 98 18.35 -31.31 0.73
C GLN A 98 19.62 -31.79 0.01
N ARG A 99 20.35 -30.90 -0.66
CA ARG A 99 21.66 -31.24 -1.27
C ARG A 99 22.70 -31.64 -0.23
N ARG A 100 22.74 -30.98 0.92
CA ARG A 100 23.62 -31.37 2.03
C ARG A 100 23.27 -32.75 2.59
N ARG A 101 21.99 -33.07 2.74
CA ARG A 101 21.54 -34.42 3.16
C ARG A 101 21.81 -35.48 2.10
N ALA A 102 21.60 -35.18 0.83
CA ALA A 102 21.93 -36.09 -0.28
C ALA A 102 23.44 -36.33 -0.39
N ALA A 103 24.26 -35.30 -0.16
CA ALA A 103 25.73 -35.42 -0.12
C ALA A 103 26.22 -36.21 1.12
N GLN A 104 25.53 -36.12 2.25
CA GLN A 104 25.84 -36.90 3.46
C GLN A 104 25.35 -38.37 3.35
N ALA A 105 24.27 -38.62 2.59
CA ALA A 105 23.81 -39.97 2.28
C ALA A 105 24.62 -40.66 1.16
N ALA A 106 25.37 -39.89 0.37
CA ALA A 106 26.20 -40.38 -0.74
C ALA A 106 27.65 -40.70 -0.33
N LEU A 107 27.90 -41.05 0.93
CA LEU A 107 29.14 -41.74 1.29
C LEU A 107 29.07 -43.16 0.69
N PRO A 108 29.93 -43.50 -0.29
CA PRO A 108 29.87 -44.82 -0.91
C PRO A 108 30.26 -45.88 0.12
N PRO A 109 29.47 -46.97 0.32
CA PRO A 109 29.93 -48.16 1.04
C PRO A 109 31.02 -48.94 0.26
N SER A 110 31.43 -48.45 -0.91
CA SER A 110 32.34 -49.11 -1.85
C SER A 110 33.71 -49.45 -1.28
N SER A 111 34.18 -48.76 -0.23
CA SER A 111 35.50 -49.01 0.36
C SER A 111 35.56 -50.27 1.22
N LEU A 112 34.43 -50.74 1.76
CA LEU A 112 34.35 -52.01 2.49
C LEU A 112 33.89 -53.17 1.60
N GLN A 113 33.08 -52.89 0.58
CA GLN A 113 32.56 -53.91 -0.34
C GLN A 113 33.67 -54.58 -1.14
N HIS A 114 34.67 -53.85 -1.65
CA HIS A 114 35.80 -54.46 -2.37
C HIS A 114 36.74 -55.29 -1.48
N THR A 115 36.72 -55.07 -0.18
CA THR A 115 37.51 -55.83 0.80
C THR A 115 36.78 -57.12 1.18
N VAL A 116 35.45 -57.10 1.21
CA VAL A 116 34.56 -58.23 1.54
C VAL A 116 34.25 -59.11 0.33
N ASP A 117 34.15 -58.58 -0.89
CA ASP A 117 33.97 -59.43 -2.09
C ASP A 117 35.26 -60.22 -2.45
N ARG A 118 36.38 -59.87 -1.80
CA ARG A 118 37.61 -60.68 -1.79
C ARG A 118 37.81 -61.46 -0.48
N MET A 119 36.82 -61.47 0.44
CA MET A 119 36.97 -62.00 1.81
C MET A 119 36.93 -63.53 1.86
N LEU A 120 38.04 -64.06 2.36
CA LEU A 120 38.15 -65.27 3.18
C LEU A 120 38.05 -66.63 2.50
N LEU A 121 38.52 -66.75 1.27
CA LEU A 121 39.14 -68.02 0.86
C LEU A 121 40.59 -67.99 1.35
N MET A 122 40.79 -68.30 2.64
CA MET A 122 42.14 -68.55 3.14
C MET A 122 42.59 -69.89 2.56
N ASP A 123 43.58 -69.87 1.66
CA ASP A 123 44.19 -71.09 1.13
C ASP A 123 45.01 -71.77 2.23
N THR A 124 44.43 -72.78 2.87
CA THR A 124 45.02 -73.50 3.99
C THR A 124 46.31 -74.23 3.63
N LEU A 125 46.48 -74.60 2.35
CA LEU A 125 47.69 -75.28 1.88
C LEU A 125 48.81 -74.28 1.62
N GLU A 126 48.49 -73.11 1.07
CA GLU A 126 49.48 -72.06 0.85
C GLU A 126 49.94 -71.47 2.18
N THR A 127 49.02 -71.21 3.12
CA THR A 127 49.36 -70.68 4.44
C THR A 127 50.20 -71.65 5.27
N SER A 128 49.93 -72.96 5.19
CA SER A 128 50.74 -73.95 5.92
C SER A 128 52.17 -74.05 5.35
N LYS A 129 52.32 -74.04 4.02
CA LYS A 129 53.63 -74.01 3.35
C LYS A 129 54.43 -72.76 3.67
N GLN A 130 53.77 -71.60 3.76
CA GLN A 130 54.41 -70.34 4.15
C GLN A 130 54.90 -70.39 5.61
N LEU A 131 54.12 -71.00 6.51
CA LEU A 131 54.52 -71.19 7.90
C LEU A 131 55.69 -72.19 8.04
N GLU A 132 55.71 -73.26 7.24
CA GLU A 132 56.85 -74.19 7.16
C GLU A 132 58.12 -73.48 6.64
N ALA A 133 57.99 -72.62 5.63
CA ALA A 133 59.11 -71.83 5.08
C ALA A 133 59.71 -70.83 6.10
N LEU A 134 58.93 -70.42 7.10
CA LEU A 134 59.36 -69.55 8.20
C LEU A 134 60.00 -70.32 9.38
N GLY A 135 60.14 -71.64 9.25
CA GLY A 135 60.83 -72.49 10.23
C GLY A 135 59.93 -73.14 11.29
N LEU A 136 58.61 -73.12 11.12
CA LEU A 136 57.70 -73.89 11.98
C LEU A 136 57.70 -75.37 11.58
N THR A 137 57.52 -76.25 12.57
CA THR A 137 57.29 -77.68 12.27
C THR A 137 55.95 -77.85 11.58
N ARG A 138 55.83 -78.87 10.72
CA ARG A 138 54.59 -79.15 9.97
C ARG A 138 53.35 -79.24 10.85
N GLU A 139 53.45 -79.91 12.01
CA GLU A 139 52.33 -80.00 12.95
C GLU A 139 51.92 -78.64 13.54
N GLN A 140 52.89 -77.75 13.82
CA GLN A 140 52.63 -76.40 14.32
C GLN A 140 52.02 -75.51 13.23
N ALA A 141 52.54 -75.59 12.00
CA ALA A 141 52.01 -74.86 10.84
C ALA A 141 50.56 -75.26 10.51
N GLU A 142 50.27 -76.56 10.50
CA GLU A 142 48.91 -77.07 10.30
C GLU A 142 47.98 -76.70 11.47
N GLY A 143 48.46 -76.77 12.72
CA GLY A 143 47.69 -76.40 13.90
C GLY A 143 47.31 -74.91 13.93
N MET A 144 48.28 -74.03 13.65
CA MET A 144 48.04 -72.58 13.55
C MET A 144 47.10 -72.24 12.40
N THR A 145 47.28 -72.87 11.24
CA THR A 145 46.40 -72.67 10.08
C THR A 145 44.95 -73.06 10.41
N ARG A 146 44.73 -74.21 11.06
CA ARG A 146 43.38 -74.63 11.50
C ARG A 146 42.74 -73.62 12.46
N HIS A 147 43.51 -73.08 13.41
CA HIS A 147 43.00 -72.07 14.35
C HIS A 147 42.62 -70.76 13.64
N LEU A 148 43.42 -70.34 12.67
CA LEU A 148 43.14 -69.17 11.82
C LEU A 148 41.87 -69.38 10.99
N THR A 149 41.68 -70.55 10.38
CA THR A 149 40.45 -70.87 9.64
C THR A 149 39.23 -70.79 10.55
N MET A 150 39.31 -71.34 11.77
CA MET A 150 38.21 -71.28 12.75
C MET A 150 37.84 -69.85 13.13
N LEU A 151 38.84 -68.99 13.40
CA LEU A 151 38.60 -67.58 13.70
C LEU A 151 37.97 -66.83 12.51
N LEU A 152 38.40 -67.14 11.28
CA LEU A 152 37.83 -66.55 10.07
C LEU A 152 36.38 -66.97 9.85
N CYS A 153 36.04 -68.25 10.02
CA CYS A 153 34.65 -68.71 9.93
C CYS A 153 33.78 -68.04 11.01
N ASN A 154 34.24 -68.03 12.26
CA ASN A 154 33.50 -67.40 13.37
C ASN A 154 33.30 -65.89 13.16
N ASN A 155 34.29 -65.20 12.57
CA ASN A 155 34.17 -63.77 12.28
C ASN A 155 33.29 -63.52 11.06
N SER A 156 33.31 -64.38 10.04
CA SER A 156 32.44 -64.29 8.88
C SER A 156 30.96 -64.39 9.28
N GLU A 157 30.62 -65.31 10.18
CA GLU A 157 29.26 -65.46 10.71
C GLU A 157 28.82 -64.21 11.48
N LYS A 158 29.65 -63.69 12.38
CA LYS A 158 29.38 -62.44 13.12
C LYS A 158 29.24 -61.22 12.22
N LEU A 159 30.05 -61.11 11.16
CA LEU A 159 29.90 -60.03 10.18
C LEU A 159 28.59 -60.20 9.39
N GLY A 160 28.20 -61.42 9.05
CA GLY A 160 26.91 -61.71 8.43
C GLY A 160 25.70 -61.28 9.27
N GLU A 161 25.80 -61.32 10.59
CA GLU A 161 24.75 -60.82 11.50
C GLU A 161 24.70 -59.28 11.57
N LEU A 162 25.84 -58.61 11.43
CA LEU A 162 25.93 -57.15 11.48
C LEU A 162 25.55 -56.48 10.16
N PHE A 163 25.74 -57.18 9.03
CA PHE A 163 25.43 -56.65 7.70
C PHE A 163 24.06 -57.13 7.20
N ALA A 164 23.32 -56.20 6.58
CA ALA A 164 22.07 -56.56 5.91
C ALA A 164 22.36 -57.31 4.61
N SER A 165 21.60 -58.37 4.35
CA SER A 165 21.65 -59.04 3.04
C SER A 165 21.18 -58.07 1.95
N LYS A 166 21.75 -58.21 0.75
CA LYS A 166 21.40 -57.38 -0.41
C LYS A 166 19.89 -57.39 -0.68
N VAL A 167 19.25 -58.55 -0.56
CA VAL A 167 17.82 -58.74 -0.77
C VAL A 167 16.99 -58.00 0.29
N ALA A 168 17.41 -58.03 1.56
CA ALA A 168 16.73 -57.29 2.63
C ALA A 168 16.84 -55.77 2.43
N LEU A 169 18.01 -55.30 2.00
CA LEU A 169 18.23 -53.89 1.68
C LEU A 169 17.36 -53.42 0.51
N GLU A 170 17.35 -54.15 -0.61
CA GLU A 170 16.52 -53.84 -1.78
C GLU A 170 15.03 -53.78 -1.41
N LYS A 171 14.55 -54.73 -0.60
CA LYS A 171 13.17 -54.70 -0.09
C LYS A 171 12.88 -53.45 0.73
N SER A 172 13.80 -53.07 1.64
CA SER A 172 13.62 -51.86 2.46
C SER A 172 13.60 -50.57 1.64
N ILE A 173 14.40 -50.52 0.57
CA ILE A 173 14.44 -49.39 -0.36
C ILE A 173 13.09 -49.27 -1.08
N LEU A 174 12.58 -50.38 -1.63
CA LEU A 174 11.28 -50.38 -2.32
C LEU A 174 10.13 -49.96 -1.39
N GLU A 175 10.13 -50.43 -0.13
CA GLU A 175 9.16 -50.00 0.87
C GLU A 175 9.27 -48.50 1.19
N GLN A 176 10.49 -47.98 1.28
CA GLN A 176 10.74 -46.56 1.52
C GLN A 176 10.31 -45.71 0.32
N GLU A 177 10.59 -46.15 -0.90
CA GLU A 177 10.17 -45.49 -2.14
C GLU A 177 8.64 -45.46 -2.25
N ALA A 178 7.95 -46.55 -1.92
CA ALA A 178 6.50 -46.60 -1.89
C ALA A 178 5.91 -45.62 -0.86
N LYS A 179 6.46 -45.58 0.36
CA LYS A 179 6.07 -44.61 1.40
C LYS A 179 6.31 -43.17 0.96
N HIS A 180 7.46 -42.91 0.32
CA HIS A 180 7.80 -41.58 -0.18
C HIS A 180 6.88 -41.14 -1.32
N ALA A 181 6.54 -42.04 -2.25
CA ALA A 181 5.59 -41.78 -3.31
C ALA A 181 4.18 -41.49 -2.76
N GLY A 182 3.72 -42.27 -1.78
CA GLY A 182 2.45 -42.04 -1.09
C GLY A 182 2.39 -40.68 -0.39
N PHE A 183 3.44 -40.35 0.38
CA PHE A 183 3.56 -39.05 1.04
C PHE A 183 3.56 -37.89 0.03
N LYS A 184 4.29 -38.03 -1.07
CA LYS A 184 4.32 -37.02 -2.13
C LYS A 184 2.95 -36.80 -2.75
N ALA A 185 2.19 -37.87 -3.00
CA ALA A 185 0.84 -37.78 -3.54
C ALA A 185 -0.12 -37.08 -2.56
N GLU A 186 -0.04 -37.40 -1.27
CA GLU A 186 -0.86 -36.76 -0.23
C GLU A 186 -0.54 -35.27 -0.08
N VAL A 187 0.75 -34.91 -0.05
CA VAL A 187 1.19 -33.50 0.01
C VAL A 187 0.73 -32.75 -1.23
N THR A 188 0.88 -33.32 -2.42
CA THR A 188 0.45 -32.68 -3.68
C THR A 188 -1.07 -32.46 -3.67
N LYS A 189 -1.84 -33.47 -3.27
CA LYS A 189 -3.30 -33.37 -3.13
C LYS A 189 -3.71 -32.30 -2.12
N SER A 190 -3.07 -32.27 -0.96
CA SER A 190 -3.33 -31.26 0.08
C SER A 190 -3.02 -29.84 -0.45
N GLN A 191 -1.90 -29.69 -1.15
CA GLN A 191 -1.52 -28.42 -1.77
C GLN A 191 -2.55 -27.98 -2.83
N GLU A 192 -2.98 -28.88 -3.72
CA GLU A 192 -4.01 -28.59 -4.72
C GLU A 192 -5.33 -28.15 -4.07
N LEU A 193 -5.76 -28.81 -3.00
CA LEU A 193 -6.97 -28.44 -2.26
C LEU A 193 -6.83 -27.07 -1.58
N GLN A 194 -5.69 -26.78 -0.96
CA GLN A 194 -5.43 -25.48 -0.35
C GLN A 194 -5.40 -24.37 -1.41
N VAL A 195 -4.74 -24.59 -2.54
CA VAL A 195 -4.70 -23.62 -3.65
C VAL A 195 -6.09 -23.39 -4.23
N ALA A 196 -6.90 -24.43 -4.40
CA ALA A 196 -8.29 -24.29 -4.87
C ALA A 196 -9.15 -23.51 -3.86
N THR A 197 -8.93 -23.71 -2.56
CA THR A 197 -9.62 -22.99 -1.49
C THR A 197 -9.21 -21.51 -1.48
N PHE A 198 -7.92 -21.22 -1.50
CA PHE A 198 -7.41 -19.85 -1.57
C PHE A 198 -7.86 -19.11 -2.82
N THR A 199 -7.91 -19.77 -3.97
CA THR A 199 -8.43 -19.17 -5.20
C THR A 199 -9.90 -18.77 -5.04
N ARG A 200 -10.76 -19.67 -4.52
CA ARG A 200 -12.17 -19.35 -4.26
C ARG A 200 -12.35 -18.21 -3.27
N ASP A 201 -11.59 -18.22 -2.17
CA ASP A 201 -11.67 -17.17 -1.17
C ASP A 201 -11.19 -15.82 -1.73
N THR A 202 -10.16 -15.83 -2.58
CA THR A 202 -9.67 -14.64 -3.27
C THR A 202 -10.75 -14.06 -4.20
N GLU A 203 -11.38 -14.89 -5.03
CA GLU A 203 -12.49 -14.47 -5.91
C GLU A 203 -13.66 -13.91 -5.10
N ARG A 204 -14.04 -14.59 -4.01
CA ARG A 204 -15.12 -14.13 -3.11
C ARG A 204 -14.80 -12.78 -2.48
N LEU A 205 -13.57 -12.59 -2.02
CA LEU A 205 -13.11 -11.32 -1.43
C LEU A 205 -13.09 -10.20 -2.47
N GLN A 206 -12.67 -10.48 -3.70
CA GLN A 206 -12.72 -9.51 -4.81
C GLN A 206 -14.15 -9.06 -5.13
N ILE A 207 -15.10 -10.00 -5.17
CA ILE A 207 -16.52 -9.69 -5.38
C ILE A 207 -17.06 -8.81 -4.24
N ASN A 208 -16.76 -9.15 -2.99
CA ASN A 208 -17.19 -8.35 -1.84
C ASN A 208 -16.59 -6.94 -1.86
N LEU A 209 -15.32 -6.82 -2.26
CA LEU A 209 -14.66 -5.52 -2.39
C LEU A 209 -15.35 -4.66 -3.45
N GLU A 210 -15.65 -5.20 -4.62
CA GLU A 210 -16.32 -4.44 -5.67
C GLU A 210 -17.77 -4.09 -5.28
N LYS A 211 -18.45 -4.97 -4.53
CA LYS A 211 -19.75 -4.66 -3.93
C LYS A 211 -19.68 -3.48 -2.98
N ILE A 212 -18.79 -3.50 -1.99
CA ILE A 212 -18.63 -2.39 -1.03
C ILE A 212 -18.23 -1.10 -1.76
N ARG A 213 -17.38 -1.21 -2.77
CA ARG A 213 -16.94 -0.06 -3.57
C ARG A 213 -18.08 0.59 -4.35
N SER A 214 -18.97 -0.21 -4.94
CA SER A 214 -20.15 0.29 -5.65
C SER A 214 -21.18 0.89 -4.69
N GLU A 215 -21.37 0.28 -3.52
CA GLU A 215 -22.25 0.79 -2.46
C GLU A 215 -21.76 2.16 -1.93
N ILE A 216 -20.47 2.29 -1.61
CA ILE A 216 -19.88 3.57 -1.18
C ILE A 216 -20.05 4.66 -2.26
N ARG A 217 -19.82 4.32 -3.54
CA ARG A 217 -20.02 5.29 -4.63
C ARG A 217 -21.47 5.75 -4.70
N TYR A 218 -22.41 4.81 -4.62
CA TYR A 218 -23.83 5.12 -4.61
C TYR A 218 -24.22 6.01 -3.42
N GLU A 219 -23.70 5.72 -2.22
CA GLU A 219 -23.96 6.55 -1.03
C GLU A 219 -23.37 7.96 -1.18
N ILE A 220 -22.15 8.09 -1.72
CA ILE A 220 -21.54 9.39 -2.01
C ILE A 220 -22.39 10.18 -3.00
N ASP A 221 -22.81 9.56 -4.10
CA ASP A 221 -23.62 10.24 -5.12
C ASP A 221 -24.98 10.67 -4.55
N LYS A 222 -25.60 9.79 -3.75
CA LYS A 222 -26.86 10.08 -3.04
C LYS A 222 -26.70 11.25 -2.05
N LEU A 223 -25.66 11.22 -1.21
CA LEU A 223 -25.39 12.28 -0.24
C LEU A 223 -25.06 13.61 -0.93
N THR A 224 -24.26 13.56 -1.99
CA THR A 224 -23.89 14.75 -2.78
C THR A 224 -25.12 15.37 -3.46
N ALA A 225 -26.00 14.55 -4.04
CA ALA A 225 -27.26 15.02 -4.62
C ALA A 225 -28.18 15.62 -3.54
N SER A 226 -28.28 14.96 -2.37
CA SER A 226 -29.05 15.45 -1.23
C SER A 226 -28.53 16.78 -0.71
N GLN A 227 -27.21 16.92 -0.52
CA GLN A 227 -26.58 18.16 -0.07
C GLN A 227 -26.78 19.28 -1.09
N ARG A 228 -26.66 18.98 -2.39
CA ARG A 228 -26.91 19.98 -3.44
C ARG A 228 -28.36 20.45 -3.43
N LEU A 229 -29.31 19.54 -3.22
CA LEU A 229 -30.73 19.90 -3.09
C LEU A 229 -30.96 20.78 -1.86
N ASP A 230 -30.42 20.38 -0.72
CA ASP A 230 -30.52 21.12 0.55
C ASP A 230 -30.02 22.56 0.40
N LEU A 231 -28.80 22.73 -0.13
CA LEU A 231 -28.23 24.05 -0.41
C LEU A 231 -29.07 24.87 -1.40
N ASN A 232 -29.66 24.22 -2.40
CA ASN A 232 -30.54 24.92 -3.35
C ASN A 232 -31.84 25.40 -2.68
N LEU A 233 -32.42 24.59 -1.79
CA LEU A 233 -33.61 24.96 -1.03
C LEU A 233 -33.31 26.08 -0.03
N GLU A 234 -32.21 25.99 0.70
CA GLU A 234 -31.76 27.06 1.60
C GLU A 234 -31.46 28.35 0.85
N LYS A 235 -30.82 28.26 -0.33
CA LYS A 235 -30.58 29.44 -1.19
C LYS A 235 -31.89 30.06 -1.69
N GLY A 236 -32.90 29.24 -1.99
CA GLY A 236 -34.25 29.70 -2.31
C GLY A 236 -34.87 30.46 -1.15
N ARG A 237 -34.90 29.84 0.04
CA ARG A 237 -35.42 30.46 1.27
C ARG A 237 -34.71 31.77 1.61
N MET A 238 -33.38 31.80 1.55
CA MET A 238 -32.59 33.02 1.80
C MET A 238 -32.92 34.13 0.80
N ARG A 239 -33.18 33.78 -0.47
CA ARG A 239 -33.59 34.76 -1.49
C ARG A 239 -34.98 35.33 -1.18
N ASP A 240 -35.93 34.49 -0.77
CA ASP A 240 -37.28 34.92 -0.41
C ASP A 240 -37.26 35.80 0.85
N GLU A 241 -36.46 35.45 1.85
CA GLU A 241 -36.24 36.26 3.06
C GLU A 241 -35.60 37.62 2.73
N LEU A 242 -34.59 37.64 1.86
CA LEU A 242 -33.97 38.87 1.39
C LEU A 242 -34.94 39.75 0.62
N GLN A 243 -35.79 39.16 -0.22
CA GLN A 243 -36.82 39.90 -0.95
C GLN A 243 -37.87 40.47 0.01
N ALA A 244 -38.33 39.69 0.99
CA ALA A 244 -39.26 40.17 2.02
C ALA A 244 -38.67 41.31 2.86
N LEU A 245 -37.38 41.26 3.19
CA LEU A 245 -36.68 42.36 3.88
C LEU A 245 -36.58 43.61 3.00
N ARG A 246 -36.28 43.44 1.70
CA ARG A 246 -36.27 44.55 0.73
C ARG A 246 -37.64 45.21 0.60
N ASP A 247 -38.70 44.41 0.51
CA ASP A 247 -40.06 44.94 0.39
C ASP A 247 -40.47 45.71 1.65
N LYS A 248 -40.13 45.20 2.85
CA LYS A 248 -40.31 45.93 4.12
C LYS A 248 -39.51 47.23 4.16
N SER A 249 -38.27 47.22 3.69
CA SER A 249 -37.43 48.42 3.61
C SER A 249 -38.07 49.48 2.71
N ASN A 250 -38.54 49.09 1.52
CA ASN A 250 -39.22 49.98 0.59
C ASN A 250 -40.53 50.53 1.18
N GLU A 251 -41.30 49.70 1.90
CA GLU A 251 -42.51 50.16 2.58
C GLU A 251 -42.19 51.21 3.66
N LEU A 252 -41.12 51.00 4.44
CA LEU A 252 -40.66 51.96 5.44
C LEU A 252 -40.14 53.25 4.80
N GLU A 253 -39.41 53.16 3.69
CA GLU A 253 -38.95 54.32 2.92
C GLU A 253 -40.13 55.15 2.40
N ILE A 254 -41.16 54.51 1.85
CA ILE A 254 -42.40 55.19 1.42
C ILE A 254 -43.12 55.85 2.61
N LYS A 255 -43.16 55.20 3.77
CA LYS A 255 -43.75 55.80 4.99
C LYS A 255 -42.94 57.00 5.46
N MET A 256 -41.61 56.90 5.46
CA MET A 256 -40.70 57.98 5.80
C MET A 256 -40.90 59.17 4.85
N ASP A 257 -40.97 58.95 3.54
CA ASP A 257 -41.21 60.03 2.56
C ASP A 257 -42.56 60.73 2.79
N LYS A 258 -43.60 59.96 3.16
CA LYS A 258 -44.90 60.53 3.53
C LYS A 258 -44.80 61.38 4.80
N GLU A 259 -44.10 60.91 5.82
CA GLU A 259 -43.85 61.66 7.06
C GLU A 259 -43.00 62.92 6.81
N VAL A 260 -41.98 62.84 5.95
CA VAL A 260 -41.17 64.00 5.56
C VAL A 260 -42.02 65.04 4.84
N ASN A 261 -42.87 64.62 3.90
CA ASN A 261 -43.77 65.53 3.18
C ASN A 261 -44.82 66.15 4.09
N SER A 262 -45.39 65.39 5.03
CA SER A 262 -46.35 65.91 6.00
C SER A 262 -45.71 66.90 6.97
N LEU A 263 -44.51 66.60 7.48
CA LEU A 263 -43.73 67.50 8.34
C LEU A 263 -43.34 68.78 7.59
N LYS A 264 -42.96 68.68 6.30
CA LYS A 264 -42.67 69.83 5.46
C LYS A 264 -43.89 70.72 5.27
N ALA A 265 -45.06 70.14 4.97
CA ALA A 265 -46.31 70.89 4.86
C ALA A 265 -46.68 71.58 6.18
N ALA A 266 -46.56 70.88 7.33
CA ALA A 266 -46.79 71.46 8.65
C ALA A 266 -45.80 72.61 8.94
N MET A 267 -44.55 72.47 8.52
CA MET A 267 -43.55 73.54 8.63
C MET A 267 -43.90 74.75 7.76
N GLU A 268 -44.33 74.55 6.52
CA GLU A 268 -44.77 75.63 5.62
C GLU A 268 -46.01 76.34 6.17
N GLN A 269 -46.96 75.61 6.75
CA GLN A 269 -48.12 76.18 7.44
C GLN A 269 -47.69 77.03 8.64
N SER A 270 -46.80 76.51 9.49
CA SER A 270 -46.28 77.25 10.67
C SER A 270 -45.53 78.52 10.27
N LYS A 271 -44.76 78.49 9.18
CA LYS A 271 -44.13 79.68 8.59
C LYS A 271 -45.17 80.71 8.13
N ASN A 272 -46.20 80.27 7.41
CA ASN A 272 -47.27 81.15 6.92
C ASN A 272 -48.04 81.79 8.09
N ASP A 273 -48.33 81.03 9.14
CA ASP A 273 -49.01 81.56 10.33
C ASP A 273 -48.14 82.58 11.07
N THR A 274 -46.82 82.34 11.16
CA THR A 274 -45.87 83.33 11.71
C THR A 274 -45.90 84.63 10.90
N VAL A 275 -45.88 84.55 9.57
CA VAL A 275 -45.99 85.74 8.69
C VAL A 275 -47.30 86.49 8.92
N LYS A 276 -48.43 85.78 9.06
CA LYS A 276 -49.73 86.40 9.39
C LYS A 276 -49.70 87.11 10.76
N TYR A 277 -49.12 86.51 11.79
CA TYR A 277 -49.00 87.13 13.11
C TYR A 277 -48.16 88.41 13.06
N VAL A 278 -47.03 88.41 12.33
CA VAL A 278 -46.18 89.59 12.17
C VAL A 278 -46.93 90.71 11.42
N LEU A 279 -47.65 90.39 10.34
CA LEU A 279 -48.47 91.35 9.61
C LEU A 279 -49.59 91.93 10.48
N GLY A 280 -50.28 91.08 11.25
CA GLY A 280 -51.32 91.50 12.19
C GLY A 280 -50.79 92.44 13.27
N LEU A 281 -49.60 92.14 13.83
CA LEU A 281 -48.95 93.01 14.81
C LEU A 281 -48.55 94.36 14.21
N MET A 282 -47.95 94.37 13.02
CA MET A 282 -47.59 95.61 12.33
C MET A 282 -48.83 96.48 12.07
N LEU A 283 -49.93 95.87 11.60
CA LEU A 283 -51.18 96.59 11.35
C LEU A 283 -51.83 97.11 12.64
N ALA A 284 -51.79 96.32 13.73
CA ALA A 284 -52.28 96.73 15.04
C ALA A 284 -51.47 97.91 15.60
N LEU A 285 -50.15 97.88 15.48
CA LEU A 285 -49.27 98.99 15.86
C LEU A 285 -49.52 100.24 15.01
N MET A 286 -49.68 100.10 13.70
CA MET A 286 -50.01 101.23 12.81
C MET A 286 -51.38 101.84 13.17
N THR A 287 -52.39 100.99 13.44
CA THR A 287 -53.73 101.43 13.83
C THR A 287 -53.72 102.12 15.19
N ALA A 288 -53.01 101.56 16.17
CA ALA A 288 -52.84 102.17 17.49
C ALA A 288 -52.09 103.51 17.40
N GLY A 289 -51.03 103.59 16.57
CA GLY A 289 -50.29 104.82 16.31
C GLY A 289 -51.15 105.92 15.67
N LEU A 290 -51.94 105.57 14.64
CA LEU A 290 -52.92 106.48 14.03
C LEU A 290 -54.01 106.91 15.04
N GLY A 291 -54.50 105.98 15.87
CA GLY A 291 -55.46 106.28 16.93
C GLY A 291 -54.90 107.25 17.97
N ALA A 292 -53.67 107.04 18.42
CA ALA A 292 -52.97 107.91 19.35
C ALA A 292 -52.69 109.29 18.73
N ALA A 293 -52.22 109.35 17.48
CA ALA A 293 -52.01 110.61 16.76
C ALA A 293 -53.32 111.40 16.60
N ARG A 294 -54.44 110.70 16.36
CA ARG A 294 -55.76 111.33 16.29
C ARG A 294 -56.23 111.89 17.63
N LEU A 295 -55.96 111.21 18.75
CA LEU A 295 -56.25 111.73 20.10
C LEU A 295 -55.36 112.90 20.49
N LEU A 296 -54.13 112.99 19.96
CA LEU A 296 -53.20 114.10 20.21
C LEU A 296 -53.50 115.35 19.39
N MET A 297 -54.13 115.21 18.21
CA MET A 297 -54.56 116.34 17.36
C MET A 297 -55.96 116.86 17.68
N HIS A 298 -56.63 116.33 18.70
CA HIS A 298 -58.00 116.72 19.10
C HIS A 298 -58.04 117.18 20.55
#